data_AF-A0A819EJ62-F1
#
_entry.id   AF-A0A819EJ62-F1
#
_cell.length_a   1.000
_cell.length_b   1.000
_cell.length_c   1.000
_cell.angle_alpha   90.00
_cell.angle_beta   90.00
_cell.angle_gamma   90.00
#
_symmetry.space_group_name_H-M   'P 1'
#
loop_
_entity.id
_entity.type
_entity.pdbx_description
1 polymer ?
#
loop_
_entity_poly.entity_id
_entity_poly.type
_entity_poly.pdbx_seq_one_letter_code
_entity_poly.pdbx_strand_id
1 'polypeptide(L)'
;MVDSGRTKAAYVFTVLILELSIIHIGVGIGIVGRYYRYSDIFRQPMGLSVFNIVIGIFGIITGILGLITISQQRSALTKIVATVTVVLGIFAIASLIAGLVVNSQAISGVRSRLSYRMNSKHRRRQRLQWSSYPSFVHSKYTATTSNIKP
;
A
#
# COMPACT_ATOMS: atom_id res chain seq x y z
N MET A 1 41.70 16.80 20.51
CA MET A 1 41.34 15.40 20.22
C MET A 1 39.85 15.36 19.94
N VAL A 2 39.45 15.17 18.68
CA VAL A 2 38.04 14.95 18.33
C VAL A 2 37.68 13.55 18.82
N ASP A 3 36.64 13.41 19.64
CA ASP A 3 36.20 12.14 20.21
C ASP A 3 36.03 11.08 19.12
N SER A 4 36.94 10.10 19.11
CA SER A 4 36.92 8.96 18.19
C SER A 4 35.56 8.24 18.16
N GLY A 5 34.79 8.29 19.25
CA GLY A 5 33.46 7.69 19.32
C GLY A 5 32.41 8.42 18.48
N ARG A 6 32.43 9.76 18.45
CA ARG A 6 31.42 10.55 17.72
C ARG A 6 31.57 10.44 16.21
N THR A 7 32.80 10.39 15.72
CA THR A 7 33.08 10.24 14.28
C THR A 7 32.70 8.85 13.78
N LYS A 8 32.97 7.79 14.57
CA LYS A 8 32.52 6.42 14.25
C LYS A 8 30.99 6.31 14.20
N ALA A 9 30.29 6.88 15.18
CA ALA A 9 28.82 6.86 15.19
C ALA A 9 28.23 7.62 13.99
N ALA A 10 28.79 8.80 13.65
CA ALA A 10 28.36 9.56 12.48
C ALA A 10 28.59 8.79 11.17
N TYR A 11 29.72 8.08 11.06
CA TYR A 11 30.01 7.24 9.89
C TYR A 11 28.99 6.11 9.74
N VAL A 12 28.75 5.35 10.81
CA VAL A 12 27.75 4.27 10.83
C VAL A 12 26.38 4.79 10.46
N PHE A 13 25.95 5.91 11.04
CA PHE A 13 24.65 6.51 10.72
C PHE A 13 24.53 6.93 9.25
N THR A 14 25.61 7.47 8.69
CA THR A 14 25.66 7.88 7.28
C THR A 14 25.56 6.67 6.34
N VAL A 15 26.24 5.56 6.68
CA VAL A 15 26.17 4.30 5.92
C VAL A 15 24.77 3.70 5.98
N LEU A 16 24.13 3.66 7.16
CA LEU A 16 22.76 3.17 7.31
C LEU A 16 21.77 3.93 6.42
N ILE A 17 21.99 5.22 6.21
CA ILE A 17 21.12 6.03 5.36
C ILE A 17 21.34 5.73 3.88
N LEU A 18 22.57 5.45 3.47
CA LEU A 18 22.83 4.96 2.12
C LEU A 18 22.12 3.61 1.87
N GLU A 19 22.16 2.69 2.82
CA GLU A 19 21.46 1.41 2.71
C GLU A 19 19.94 1.59 2.64
N LEU A 20 19.36 2.41 3.54
CA LEU A 20 17.93 2.73 3.51
C LEU A 20 17.51 3.38 2.20
N SER A 21 18.38 4.18 1.60
CA SER A 21 18.13 4.84 0.31
C SER A 21 18.05 3.83 -0.83
N ILE A 22 18.96 2.84 -0.85
CA ILE A 22 18.94 1.75 -1.83
C ILE A 22 17.64 0.93 -1.69
N ILE A 23 17.22 0.63 -0.45
CA ILE A 23 15.96 -0.06 -0.18
C ILE A 23 14.77 0.73 -0.73
N HIS A 24 14.73 2.06 -0.52
CA HIS A 24 13.66 2.92 -1.03
C HIS A 24 13.59 2.91 -2.56
N ILE A 25 14.74 2.99 -3.24
CA ILE A 25 14.81 2.90 -4.70
C ILE A 25 14.30 1.53 -5.16
N GLY A 26 14.75 0.44 -4.52
CA GLY A 26 14.31 -0.91 -4.84
C GLY A 26 12.80 -1.10 -4.67
N VAL A 27 12.23 -0.60 -3.57
CA VAL A 27 10.78 -0.63 -3.32
C VAL A 27 10.04 0.20 -4.37
N GLY A 28 10.53 1.40 -4.69
CA GLY A 28 9.97 2.23 -5.74
C GLY A 28 9.95 1.51 -7.08
N ILE A 29 11.11 1.04 -7.57
CA ILE A 29 11.21 0.29 -8.83
C ILE A 29 10.29 -0.93 -8.82
N GLY A 30 10.21 -1.67 -7.72
CA GLY A 30 9.34 -2.84 -7.58
C GLY A 30 7.84 -2.50 -7.71
N ILE A 31 7.42 -1.35 -7.18
CA ILE A 31 6.05 -0.86 -7.32
C ILE A 31 5.80 -0.42 -8.77
N VAL A 32 6.71 0.35 -9.39
CA VAL A 32 6.60 0.69 -10.84
C VAL A 32 6.43 -0.57 -11.66
N GLY A 33 7.30 -1.58 -11.46
CA GLY A 33 7.29 -2.81 -12.23
C GLY A 33 5.98 -3.61 -12.10
N ARG A 34 5.39 -3.64 -10.90
CA ARG A 34 4.09 -4.33 -10.68
C ARG A 34 2.90 -3.57 -11.28
N TYR A 35 2.90 -2.25 -11.24
CA TYR A 35 1.75 -1.43 -11.59
C TYR A 35 1.90 -0.67 -12.91
N TYR A 36 2.95 -0.95 -13.69
CA TYR A 36 3.29 -0.26 -14.95
C TYR A 36 2.12 -0.19 -15.96
N ARG A 37 1.26 -1.22 -15.98
CA ARG A 37 0.06 -1.26 -16.84
C ARG A 37 -1.04 -0.27 -16.44
N TYR A 38 -0.95 0.32 -15.24
CA TYR A 38 -1.88 1.31 -14.70
C TYR A 38 -1.12 2.63 -14.52
N SER A 39 -0.65 3.21 -15.62
CA SER A 39 0.29 4.34 -15.68
C SER A 39 -0.25 5.69 -15.20
N ASP A 40 -1.42 5.72 -14.54
CA ASP A 40 -1.89 6.93 -13.88
C ASP A 40 -1.02 7.22 -12.68
N ILE A 41 -0.15 8.23 -12.81
CA ILE A 41 0.75 8.73 -11.76
C ILE A 41 -0.06 9.15 -10.50
N PHE A 42 -1.33 9.52 -10.70
CA PHE A 42 -2.27 9.89 -9.64
C PHE A 42 -2.92 8.72 -8.89
N ARG A 43 -2.69 7.47 -9.33
CA ARG A 43 -3.09 6.30 -8.53
C ARG A 43 -2.10 6.13 -7.37
N GLN A 44 -2.65 5.89 -6.19
CA GLN A 44 -1.91 5.72 -4.93
C GLN A 44 -0.64 4.84 -5.03
N PRO A 45 -0.60 3.72 -5.79
CA PRO A 45 0.62 2.92 -5.92
C PRO A 45 1.72 3.63 -6.71
N MET A 46 1.38 4.32 -7.80
CA MET A 46 2.37 5.03 -8.63
C MET A 46 2.91 6.27 -7.93
N GLY A 47 2.06 7.05 -7.25
CA GLY A 47 2.50 8.19 -6.45
C GLY A 47 3.47 7.80 -5.33
N LEU A 48 3.17 6.71 -4.61
CA LEU A 48 4.05 6.17 -3.57
C LEU A 48 5.39 5.69 -4.14
N SER A 49 5.35 5.10 -5.33
CA SER A 49 6.54 4.63 -6.04
C SER A 49 7.51 5.76 -6.38
N VAL A 50 6.99 6.83 -7.00
CA VAL A 50 7.79 8.01 -7.36
C VAL A 50 8.34 8.67 -6.09
N PHE A 51 7.52 8.78 -5.05
CA PHE A 51 7.93 9.33 -3.76
C PHE A 51 9.09 8.55 -3.13
N ASN A 52 9.04 7.21 -3.14
CA ASN A 52 10.12 6.36 -2.62
C ASN A 52 11.41 6.51 -3.43
N ILE A 53 11.34 6.62 -4.76
CA ILE A 53 12.52 6.86 -5.60
C ILE A 53 13.16 8.22 -5.27
N VAL A 54 12.33 9.26 -5.14
CA VAL A 54 12.81 10.61 -4.80
C VAL A 54 13.49 10.62 -3.44
N ILE A 55 12.87 10.04 -2.41
CA ILE A 55 13.48 9.91 -1.07
C ILE A 55 14.82 9.18 -1.15
N GLY A 56 14.89 8.08 -1.90
CA GLY A 56 16.13 7.33 -2.08
C GLY A 56 17.24 8.15 -2.74
N ILE A 57 16.92 8.94 -3.77
CA ILE A 57 17.91 9.83 -4.42
C ILE A 57 18.42 10.89 -3.43
N PHE A 58 17.52 11.55 -2.70
CA PHE A 58 17.90 12.54 -1.70
C PHE A 58 18.75 11.93 -0.56
N GLY A 59 18.43 10.71 -0.15
CA GLY A 59 19.17 9.98 0.85
C GLY A 59 20.59 9.61 0.39
N ILE A 60 20.78 9.23 -0.89
CA ILE A 60 22.11 9.01 -1.47
C ILE A 60 22.94 10.29 -1.45
N ILE A 61 22.37 11.40 -1.95
CA ILE A 61 23.06 12.70 -1.99
C ILE A 61 23.49 13.12 -0.59
N THR A 62 22.57 13.01 0.38
CA THR A 62 22.83 13.40 1.77
C THR A 62 23.86 12.48 2.42
N GLY A 63 23.82 11.17 2.15
CA GLY A 63 24.80 10.21 2.65
C GLY A 63 26.20 10.49 2.12
N ILE A 64 26.35 10.74 0.82
CA ILE A 64 27.64 11.11 0.20
C ILE A 64 28.15 12.43 0.81
N LEU A 65 27.27 13.43 0.94
CA LEU A 65 27.63 14.71 1.52
C LEU A 65 28.07 14.54 2.98
N GLY A 66 27.39 13.69 3.75
CA GLY A 66 27.77 13.33 5.11
C GLY A 66 29.17 12.75 5.21
N LEU A 67 29.51 11.78 4.35
CA LEU A 67 30.83 11.17 4.31
C LEU A 67 31.93 12.20 4.00
N ILE A 68 31.72 13.05 2.99
CA ILE A 68 32.66 14.12 2.63
C ILE A 68 32.85 15.08 3.80
N THR A 69 31.77 15.44 4.48
CA THR A 69 31.84 16.41 5.58
C THR A 69 32.58 15.87 6.80
N ILE A 70 32.33 14.60 7.15
CA ILE A 70 33.05 13.89 8.21
C ILE A 70 34.54 13.82 7.86
N SER A 71 34.87 13.52 6.61
CA SER A 71 36.26 13.46 6.14
C SER A 71 36.98 14.81 6.22
N GLN A 72 36.27 15.92 6.01
CA GLN A 72 36.84 17.26 6.01
C GLN A 72 36.82 17.95 7.38
N GLN A 73 36.26 17.30 8.42
CA GLN A 73 36.08 17.86 9.78
C GLN A 73 35.44 19.26 9.81
N ARG A 74 34.61 19.58 8.80
CA ARG A 74 33.94 20.90 8.72
C ARG A 74 32.78 20.95 9.71
N SER A 75 33.04 21.50 10.88
CA SER A 75 32.11 21.50 12.02
C SER A 75 30.75 22.17 11.73
N ALA A 76 30.73 23.25 10.95
CA ALA A 76 29.49 23.94 10.56
C ALA A 76 28.64 23.10 9.58
N LEU A 77 29.29 22.55 8.55
CA LEU A 77 28.61 21.77 7.51
C LEU A 77 28.13 20.41 8.06
N THR A 78 28.87 19.84 9.02
CA THR A 78 28.49 18.57 9.68
C THR A 78 27.17 18.72 10.43
N LYS A 79 26.95 19.86 11.10
CA LYS A 79 25.68 20.13 11.81
C LYS A 79 24.52 20.25 10.84
N ILE A 80 24.71 20.98 9.73
CA ILE A 80 23.66 21.14 8.70
C ILE A 80 23.31 19.79 8.09
N VAL A 81 24.33 19.02 7.67
CA VAL A 81 24.10 17.70 7.09
C VAL A 81 23.44 16.79 8.10
N ALA A 82 23.87 16.76 9.37
CA ALA A 82 23.22 15.97 10.41
C ALA A 82 21.74 16.32 10.57
N THR A 83 21.37 17.60 10.57
CA THR A 83 19.96 18.02 10.64
C THR A 83 19.15 17.53 9.43
N VAL A 84 19.66 17.75 8.22
CA VAL A 84 19.01 17.28 6.98
C VAL A 84 18.87 15.76 6.97
N THR A 85 19.90 15.07 7.44
CA THR A 85 19.96 13.62 7.55
C THR A 85 18.88 13.07 8.48
N VAL A 86 18.68 13.69 9.66
CA VAL A 86 17.61 13.30 10.59
C VAL A 86 16.23 13.53 9.99
N VAL A 87 16.01 14.68 9.35
CA VAL A 87 14.72 14.99 8.71
C VAL A 87 14.41 13.99 7.61
N LEU A 88 15.38 13.69 6.73
CA LEU A 88 15.22 12.68 5.67
C LEU A 88 15.00 11.28 6.24
N GLY A 89 15.69 10.91 7.32
CA GLY A 89 15.48 9.63 7.99
C GLY A 89 14.05 9.46 8.51
N ILE A 90 13.47 10.50 9.12
CA ILE A 90 12.07 10.50 9.58
C ILE A 90 11.12 10.33 8.39
N PHE A 91 11.33 11.09 7.31
CA PHE A 91 10.52 10.99 6.10
C PHE A 91 10.61 9.60 5.45
N ALA A 92 11.80 9.00 5.41
CA ALA A 92 12.03 7.66 4.88
C ALA A 92 11.33 6.56 5.72
N ILE A 93 11.34 6.68 7.04
CA ILE A 93 10.62 5.74 7.90
C ILE A 93 9.10 5.91 7.71
N ALA A 94 8.61 7.16 7.66
CA ALA A 94 7.20 7.45 7.46
C ALA A 94 6.69 6.93 6.10
N SER A 95 7.46 7.11 5.03
CA SER A 95 7.12 6.59 3.69
C SER A 95 7.06 5.07 3.65
N LEU A 96 7.99 4.40 4.35
CA LEU A 96 7.99 2.95 4.44
C LEU A 96 6.77 2.42 5.19
N ILE A 97 6.42 3.05 6.32
CA ILE A 97 5.22 2.71 7.11
C ILE A 97 3.95 2.95 6.26
N ALA A 98 3.87 4.10 5.59
CA ALA A 98 2.75 4.40 4.70
C ALA A 98 2.61 3.34 3.60
N GLY A 99 3.72 2.90 3.01
CA GLY A 99 3.72 1.82 2.03
C GLY A 99 3.22 0.48 2.59
N LEU A 100 3.62 0.11 3.81
CA LEU A 100 3.13 -1.11 4.48
C LEU A 100 1.63 -1.03 4.80
N VAL A 101 1.14 0.11 5.28
CA VAL A 101 -0.28 0.32 5.60
C VAL A 101 -1.14 0.24 4.33
N VAL A 102 -0.74 0.92 3.25
CA VAL A 102 -1.46 0.90 1.98
C VAL A 102 -1.50 -0.51 1.38
N ASN A 103 -0.39 -1.25 1.44
CA ASN A 103 -0.36 -2.64 0.98
C ASN A 103 -1.30 -3.56 1.80
N SER A 104 -1.35 -3.36 3.13
CA SER A 104 -2.21 -4.14 4.01
C SER A 104 -3.71 -3.88 3.76
N GLN A 105 -4.07 -2.62 3.47
CA GLN A 105 -5.45 -2.25 3.09
C GLN A 105 -5.84 -2.77 1.70
N ALA A 106 -4.89 -2.86 0.76
CA ALA A 106 -5.14 -3.47 -0.54
C ALA A 106 -5.48 -4.96 -0.41
N ILE A 107 -4.80 -5.69 0.47
CA ILE A 107 -5.03 -7.12 0.72
C ILE A 107 -6.41 -7.35 1.38
N SER A 108 -6.79 -6.53 2.35
CA SER A 108 -8.10 -6.64 3.01
C SER A 108 -9.26 -6.31 2.07
N GLY A 109 -9.09 -5.33 1.18
CA GLY A 109 -10.06 -4.96 0.15
C GLY A 109 -10.24 -6.01 -0.95
N VAL A 110 -9.18 -6.72 -1.34
CA VAL A 110 -9.28 -7.86 -2.27
C VAL A 110 -10.02 -9.04 -1.62
N ARG A 111 -9.73 -9.33 -0.34
CA ARG A 111 -10.39 -10.42 0.39
C ARG A 111 -11.89 -10.18 0.57
N SER A 112 -12.31 -8.95 0.84
CA SER A 112 -13.73 -8.59 0.94
C SER A 112 -14.48 -8.70 -0.40
N ARG A 113 -13.85 -8.26 -1.51
CA ARG A 113 -14.41 -8.43 -2.86
C ARG A 113 -14.52 -9.89 -3.27
N LEU A 114 -13.54 -10.73 -2.91
CA LEU A 114 -13.59 -12.17 -3.16
C LEU A 114 -14.73 -12.84 -2.37
N SER A 115 -14.88 -12.47 -1.10
CA SER A 115 -15.94 -12.97 -0.23
C SER A 115 -17.34 -12.60 -0.76
N TYR A 116 -17.51 -11.35 -1.22
CA TYR A 116 -18.75 -10.90 -1.85
C TYR A 116 -19.07 -11.62 -3.17
N ARG A 117 -18.04 -11.88 -4.00
CA ARG A 117 -18.19 -12.62 -5.26
C ARG A 117 -18.50 -14.10 -5.04
N MET A 118 -17.96 -14.72 -4.00
CA MET A 118 -18.31 -16.09 -3.61
C MET A 118 -19.74 -16.18 -3.07
N ASN A 119 -20.16 -15.23 -2.22
CA ASN A 119 -21.50 -15.22 -1.65
C ASN A 119 -22.60 -15.00 -2.72
N SER A 120 -22.35 -14.12 -3.69
CA SER A 120 -23.26 -13.90 -4.83
C SER A 120 -23.39 -15.12 -5.76
N LYS A 121 -22.30 -15.88 -5.98
CA LYS A 121 -22.37 -17.17 -6.69
C LYS A 121 -23.20 -18.21 -5.93
N HIS A 122 -23.09 -18.25 -4.60
CA HIS A 122 -23.85 -19.18 -3.79
C HIS A 122 -25.35 -18.89 -3.82
N ARG A 123 -25.74 -17.61 -3.75
CA ARG A 123 -27.15 -17.18 -3.92
C ARG A 123 -27.72 -17.49 -5.30
N ARG A 124 -26.93 -17.38 -6.38
CA ARG A 124 -27.40 -17.77 -7.73
C ARG A 124 -27.66 -19.27 -7.83
N ARG A 125 -26.81 -20.11 -7.22
CA ARG A 125 -27.04 -21.57 -7.17
C ARG A 125 -28.29 -21.93 -6.36
N GLN A 126 -28.53 -21.27 -5.23
CA GLN A 126 -29.76 -21.46 -4.47
C GLN A 126 -31.00 -21.05 -5.28
N ARG A 127 -30.99 -19.90 -5.97
CA ARG A 127 -32.12 -19.48 -6.82
C ARG A 127 -32.43 -20.48 -7.94
N LEU A 128 -31.42 -21.12 -8.53
CA LEU A 128 -31.61 -22.16 -9.55
C LEU A 128 -32.18 -23.47 -8.98
N GLN A 129 -31.89 -23.80 -7.71
CA GLN A 129 -32.55 -24.92 -7.03
C GLN A 129 -34.03 -24.64 -6.70
N TRP A 130 -34.38 -23.39 -6.38
CA TRP A 130 -35.77 -23.01 -6.07
C TRP A 130 -36.67 -22.86 -7.31
N SER A 131 -36.11 -22.68 -8.52
CA SER A 131 -36.91 -22.67 -9.76
C SER A 131 -37.24 -24.06 -10.30
N SER A 132 -36.74 -25.13 -9.66
CA SER A 132 -36.99 -26.52 -10.08
C SER A 132 -38.11 -27.22 -9.30
N TYR A 133 -38.86 -26.49 -8.46
CA TYR A 133 -40.11 -27.00 -7.89
C TYR A 133 -41.29 -26.62 -8.80
N PRO A 134 -42.02 -27.59 -9.37
CA PRO A 134 -43.22 -27.29 -10.14
C PRO A 134 -44.28 -26.72 -9.19
N SER A 135 -44.82 -25.56 -9.57
CA SER A 135 -45.98 -24.93 -8.97
C SER A 135 -47.19 -25.87 -9.09
N PHE A 136 -47.44 -26.65 -8.02
CA PHE A 136 -48.60 -27.52 -7.92
C PHE A 136 -49.86 -26.68 -7.67
N VAL A 137 -50.69 -26.60 -8.72
CA VAL A 137 -52.16 -26.75 -8.71
C VAL A 137 -52.94 -25.86 -7.72
N HIS A 138 -53.51 -24.76 -8.23
CA HIS A 138 -54.80 -24.27 -7.73
C HIS A 138 -55.92 -24.88 -8.57
N SER A 139 -56.59 -25.87 -7.99
CA SER A 139 -57.68 -26.63 -8.59
C SER A 139 -58.97 -25.83 -8.62
N LYS A 140 -59.63 -25.88 -9.79
CA LYS A 140 -60.96 -25.39 -10.10
C LYS A 140 -62.02 -26.06 -9.23
N TYR A 141 -62.78 -25.30 -8.46
CA TYR A 141 -64.16 -25.65 -8.12
C TYR A 141 -65.01 -24.39 -8.06
N THR A 142 -65.85 -24.19 -9.08
CA THR A 142 -67.08 -23.42 -8.97
C THR A 142 -68.02 -23.91 -10.07
N ALA A 143 -68.88 -24.86 -9.73
CA ALA A 143 -70.04 -25.25 -10.51
C ALA A 143 -71.27 -25.26 -9.57
N THR A 144 -72.09 -24.21 -9.74
CA THR A 144 -73.56 -24.20 -9.84
C THR A 144 -74.42 -25.07 -8.90
N THR A 145 -75.23 -24.40 -8.07
CA THR A 145 -76.65 -24.71 -7.77
C THR A 145 -77.33 -23.38 -7.36
N SER A 146 -78.04 -22.66 -8.24
CA SER A 146 -79.48 -22.77 -8.57
C SER A 146 -80.44 -22.54 -7.38
N ASN A 147 -81.17 -21.41 -7.46
CA ASN A 147 -82.54 -21.13 -6.98
C ASN A 147 -82.94 -21.53 -5.55
N ILE A 148 -83.35 -20.53 -4.75
CA ILE A 148 -84.74 -20.29 -4.32
C ILE A 148 -84.83 -18.85 -3.77
N LYS A 149 -85.88 -18.12 -4.20
CA LYS A 149 -86.44 -16.85 -3.69
C LYS A 149 -87.94 -17.11 -3.52
N PRO A 150 -88.70 -16.24 -2.83
CA PRO A 150 -88.45 -15.57 -1.55
C PRO A 150 -89.10 -16.30 -0.36
#